data_AF-S6BEY2-F1
#
_entry.id   AF-S6BEY2-F1
#
_cell.length_a   1.000
_cell.length_b   1.000
_cell.length_c   1.000
_cell.angle_alpha   90.00
_cell.angle_beta   90.00
_cell.angle_gamma   90.00
#
_symmetry.space_group_name_H-M   'P 1'
#
loop_
_entity.id
_entity.type
_entity.pdbx_description
1 polymer ?
#
loop_
_entity_poly.entity_id
_entity_poly.type
_entity_poly.pdbx_seq_one_letter_code
_entity_poly.pdbx_strand_id
1 'polypeptide(L)'
;PAAERAEFDRRIAGVLPEGFAAVVADAKQRLLDKPQNVATRKASQIALESLTAALPEMIGGSADLTHSNLTRVPAVDSDFTPEKSGRYVSYGVR
;
A
#
# COMPACT_ATOMS: atom_id res chain seq x y z
N PRO A 1 3.03 24.08 -2.21
CA PRO A 1 2.13 24.49 -3.32
C PRO A 1 0.64 24.22 -3.05
N ALA A 2 -0.29 24.82 -3.81
CA ALA A 2 -1.73 24.63 -3.57
C ALA A 2 -2.17 23.15 -3.66
N ALA A 3 -1.60 22.40 -4.61
CA ALA A 3 -1.86 20.96 -4.77
C ALA A 3 -1.38 20.13 -3.56
N GLU A 4 -0.17 20.38 -3.07
CA GLU A 4 0.38 19.70 -1.87
C GLU A 4 -0.45 20.00 -0.63
N ARG A 5 -0.92 21.25 -0.47
CA ARG A 5 -1.80 21.64 0.63
C ARG A 5 -3.12 20.88 0.56
N ALA A 6 -3.75 20.85 -0.61
CA ALA A 6 -5.00 20.13 -0.80
C ALA A 6 -4.85 18.63 -0.48
N GLU A 7 -3.74 18.03 -0.91
CA GLU A 7 -3.44 16.62 -0.62
C GLU A 7 -3.15 16.38 0.87
N PHE A 8 -2.44 17.30 1.53
CA PHE A 8 -2.24 17.26 2.99
C PHE A 8 -3.58 17.35 3.73
N ASP A 9 -4.41 18.34 3.40
CA ASP A 9 -5.71 18.55 4.05
C ASP A 9 -6.63 17.33 3.87
N ARG A 10 -6.65 16.73 2.66
CA ARG A 10 -7.38 15.48 2.37
C ARG A 10 -6.93 14.33 3.29
N ARG A 11 -5.62 14.09 3.38
CA ARG A 11 -5.05 13.00 4.20
C ARG A 11 -5.35 13.19 5.69
N ILE A 12 -5.17 14.41 6.20
CA ILE A 12 -5.45 14.74 7.60
C ILE A 12 -6.93 14.60 7.92
N ALA A 13 -7.82 14.92 6.97
CA ALA A 13 -9.25 14.71 7.12
C ALA A 13 -9.69 13.24 6.99
N GLY A 14 -8.79 12.30 6.67
CA GLY A 14 -9.11 10.89 6.48
C GLY A 14 -9.98 10.61 5.25
N VAL A 15 -10.02 11.54 4.30
CA VAL A 15 -10.81 11.41 3.07
C VAL A 15 -10.03 10.57 2.07
N LEU A 16 -10.61 9.48 1.58
CA LEU A 16 -9.96 8.63 0.58
C LEU A 16 -9.82 9.35 -0.77
N PRO A 17 -8.79 9.03 -1.58
CA PRO A 17 -8.65 9.57 -2.92
C PRO A 17 -9.87 9.29 -3.79
N GLU A 18 -10.18 10.22 -4.69
CA GLU A 18 -11.20 10.02 -5.70
C GLU A 18 -10.89 8.76 -6.53
N GLY A 19 -11.91 7.97 -6.84
CA GLY A 19 -11.74 6.73 -7.59
C GLY A 19 -11.21 5.52 -6.79
N PHE A 20 -10.86 5.68 -5.51
CA PHE A 20 -10.37 4.56 -4.68
C PHE A 20 -11.34 3.36 -4.66
N ALA A 21 -12.64 3.61 -4.53
CA ALA A 21 -13.66 2.55 -4.54
C ALA A 21 -13.70 1.79 -5.87
N ALA A 22 -13.50 2.48 -7.00
CA ALA A 22 -13.42 1.87 -8.32
C ALA A 22 -12.17 0.98 -8.44
N VAL A 23 -11.02 1.45 -7.97
CA VAL A 23 -9.78 0.64 -7.95
C VAL A 23 -9.97 -0.65 -7.15
N VAL A 24 -10.63 -0.58 -5.99
CA VAL A 24 -10.92 -1.76 -5.16
C VAL A 24 -11.88 -2.71 -5.88
N ALA A 25 -12.93 -2.19 -6.53
CA ALA A 25 -13.86 -3.00 -7.30
C ALA A 25 -13.16 -3.72 -8.46
N ASP A 26 -12.35 -3.00 -9.22
CA ASP A 26 -11.58 -3.56 -10.34
C ASP A 26 -10.56 -4.60 -9.88
N ALA A 27 -9.89 -4.36 -8.75
CA ALA A 27 -8.96 -5.33 -8.17
C ALA A 27 -9.66 -6.63 -7.79
N LYS A 28 -10.86 -6.55 -7.19
CA LYS A 28 -11.68 -7.73 -6.90
C LYS A 28 -12.13 -8.43 -8.17
N GLN A 29 -12.61 -7.68 -9.18
CA GLN A 29 -13.07 -8.26 -10.43
C GLN A 29 -11.95 -9.02 -11.14
N ARG A 30 -10.73 -8.47 -11.21
CA ARG A 30 -9.56 -9.16 -11.77
C ARG A 30 -9.27 -10.51 -11.10
N LEU A 31 -9.47 -10.60 -9.79
CA LEU A 31 -9.29 -11.85 -9.03
C LEU A 31 -10.41 -12.87 -9.28
N LEU A 32 -11.64 -12.39 -9.51
CA LEU A 32 -12.76 -13.25 -9.88
C LEU A 32 -12.63 -13.79 -11.30
N ASP A 33 -12.19 -12.95 -12.24
CA ASP A 33 -11.98 -13.31 -13.65
C ASP A 33 -10.81 -14.30 -13.81
N LYS A 34 -9.81 -14.20 -12.93
CA LYS A 34 -8.62 -15.06 -12.93
C LYS A 34 -8.32 -15.57 -11.52
N PRO A 35 -9.08 -16.56 -11.03
CA PRO A 35 -8.86 -17.12 -9.71
C PRO A 35 -7.44 -17.68 -9.57
N GLN A 36 -6.81 -17.42 -8.43
CA GLN A 36 -5.44 -17.87 -8.16
C GLN A 36 -5.42 -18.80 -6.95
N ASN A 37 -4.79 -19.97 -7.08
CA ASN A 37 -4.54 -20.86 -5.95
C ASN A 37 -3.21 -20.49 -5.28
N VAL A 38 -3.26 -19.53 -4.37
CA VAL A 38 -2.09 -19.02 -3.65
C VAL A 38 -2.36 -18.99 -2.15
N ALA A 39 -1.30 -19.06 -1.34
CA ALA A 39 -1.41 -18.85 0.10
C ALA A 39 -1.99 -17.47 0.42
N THR A 40 -2.74 -17.34 1.53
CA THR A 40 -3.40 -16.08 1.92
C THR A 40 -2.42 -14.92 2.12
N ARG A 41 -1.18 -15.18 2.57
CA ARG A 41 -0.10 -14.17 2.62
C ARG A 41 0.24 -13.60 1.23
N LYS A 42 0.22 -14.43 0.19
CA LYS A 42 0.47 -13.99 -1.18
C LYS A 42 -0.75 -13.25 -1.75
N ALA A 43 -1.96 -13.70 -1.41
CA ALA A 43 -3.18 -12.94 -1.70
C ALA A 43 -3.17 -11.54 -1.04
N SER A 44 -2.65 -11.43 0.19
CA SER A 44 -2.44 -10.15 0.87
C SER A 44 -1.45 -9.26 0.11
N GLN A 45 -0.33 -9.81 -0.39
CA GLN A 45 0.61 -9.05 -1.23
C GLN A 45 -0.06 -8.50 -2.49
N ILE A 46 -0.86 -9.33 -3.17
CA ILE A 46 -1.61 -8.91 -4.38
C ILE A 46 -2.60 -7.79 -4.06
N ALA A 47 -3.28 -7.87 -2.92
CA ALA A 47 -4.14 -6.77 -2.46
C ALA A 47 -3.32 -5.49 -2.19
N LEU A 48 -2.17 -5.60 -1.53
CA LEU A 48 -1.28 -4.47 -1.26
C LEU A 48 -0.79 -3.79 -2.55
N GLU A 49 -0.51 -4.53 -3.62
CA GLU A 49 -0.12 -3.95 -4.93
C GLU A 49 -1.16 -2.95 -5.46
N SER A 50 -2.45 -3.25 -5.33
CA SER A 50 -3.53 -2.34 -5.78
C SER A 50 -3.79 -1.22 -4.77
N LEU A 51 -3.84 -1.55 -3.47
CA LEU A 51 -4.21 -0.60 -2.42
C LEU A 51 -3.14 0.48 -2.22
N THR A 52 -1.87 0.10 -2.16
CA THR A 52 -0.77 1.04 -1.89
C THR A 52 -0.47 1.99 -3.04
N ALA A 53 -0.79 1.57 -4.28
CA ALA A 53 -0.74 2.43 -5.45
C ALA A 53 -1.87 3.47 -5.45
N ALA A 54 -3.07 3.09 -5.00
CA ALA A 54 -4.22 3.98 -4.92
C ALA A 54 -4.23 4.91 -3.68
N LEU A 55 -3.58 4.49 -2.58
CA LEU A 55 -3.50 5.24 -1.32
C LEU A 55 -2.06 5.70 -1.09
N PRO A 56 -1.67 6.89 -1.55
CA PRO A 56 -0.30 7.38 -1.39
C PRO A 56 0.09 7.66 0.08
N GLU A 57 -0.89 7.78 0.98
CA GLU A 57 -0.70 7.88 2.43
C GLU A 57 -0.46 6.53 3.13
N MET A 58 -0.65 5.39 2.45
CA MET A 58 -0.41 4.08 3.06
C MET A 58 1.11 3.85 3.20
N ILE A 59 1.53 3.47 4.40
CA ILE A 59 2.91 3.13 4.74
C ILE A 59 2.98 1.61 4.98
N GLY A 60 3.90 0.93 4.30
CA GLY A 60 4.19 -0.47 4.49
C GLY A 60 5.25 -0.71 5.57
N GLY A 61 5.43 -1.98 5.94
CA GLY A 61 6.51 -2.37 6.82
C GLY A 61 6.42 -3.84 7.26
N SER A 62 7.44 -4.28 7.99
CA SER A 62 7.45 -5.59 8.64
C SER A 62 8.47 -5.66 9.77
N ALA A 63 8.18 -6.46 10.79
CA ALA A 63 9.06 -6.75 11.90
C ALA A 63 10.09 -7.84 11.54
N ASP A 64 11.09 -7.49 10.71
CA ASP A 64 12.12 -8.40 10.16
C ASP A 64 11.58 -9.62 9.39
N LEU A 65 10.29 -9.59 9.03
CA LEU A 65 9.59 -10.68 8.36
C LEU A 65 9.11 -10.27 6.95
N THR A 66 9.73 -9.29 6.32
CA THR A 66 9.31 -8.74 5.01
C THR A 66 9.07 -9.84 3.96
N HIS A 67 10.02 -10.77 3.82
CA HIS A 67 9.92 -11.85 2.83
C HIS A 67 8.96 -12.98 3.24
N SER A 68 8.65 -13.11 4.53
CA SER A 68 7.71 -14.09 5.06
C SER A 68 6.25 -13.60 4.97
N ASN A 69 6.05 -12.33 5.30
CA ASN A 69 4.75 -11.66 5.33
C ASN A 69 4.36 -11.06 3.96
N LEU A 70 5.33 -10.86 3.07
CA LEU A 70 5.12 -10.36 1.71
C LEU A 70 4.51 -8.94 1.66
N THR A 71 4.98 -8.06 2.54
CA THR A 71 4.42 -6.70 2.71
C THR A 71 5.08 -5.63 1.85
N ARG A 72 6.20 -5.94 1.19
CA ARG A 72 6.92 -5.01 0.29
C ARG A 72 6.44 -5.18 -1.14
N VAL A 73 5.84 -4.12 -1.69
CA VAL A 73 5.30 -4.02 -3.06
C VAL A 73 5.79 -2.72 -3.71
N PRO A 74 5.79 -2.59 -5.05
CA PRO A 74 6.46 -1.48 -5.73
C PRO A 74 6.08 -0.09 -5.24
N ALA A 75 4.80 0.18 -4.97
CA ALA A 75 4.35 1.51 -4.57
C ALA A 75 4.84 1.95 -3.17
N VAL A 76 5.25 1.01 -2.33
CA VAL A 76 5.86 1.29 -1.01
C VAL A 76 7.33 0.94 -0.96
N ASP A 77 7.97 0.48 -2.03
CA ASP A 77 9.36 -0.01 -2.03
C ASP A 77 10.39 1.14 -2.00
N SER A 78 10.31 1.93 -0.93
CA SER A 78 11.20 3.04 -0.62
C SER A 78 11.37 3.08 0.89
N ASP A 79 12.59 2.91 1.37
CA ASP A 79 12.85 2.86 2.80
C ASP A 79 12.64 4.23 3.45
N PHE A 80 11.84 4.25 4.51
CA PHE A 80 11.74 5.40 5.39
C PHE A 80 12.99 5.44 6.28
N THR A 81 13.76 6.52 6.18
CA THR A 81 14.94 6.79 7.02
C THR A 81 14.85 8.21 7.55
N PRO A 82 15.64 8.59 8.58
CA PRO A 82 15.69 9.98 9.04
C PRO A 82 16.02 10.99 7.92
N GLU A 83 16.73 10.55 6.89
CA GLU A 83 17.15 11.37 5.75
C GLU A 83 16.22 11.28 4.53
N LYS A 84 15.33 10.28 4.48
CA LYS A 84 14.50 9.98 3.29
C LYS A 84 13.06 9.66 3.65
N SER A 85 12.14 10.35 2.99
CA SER A 85 10.69 10.17 3.13
C SER A 85 10.18 8.95 2.35
N GLY A 86 10.69 7.76 2.64
CA GLY A 86 10.18 6.51 2.07
C GLY A 86 8.85 6.06 2.66
N ARG A 87 8.26 5.02 2.06
CA ARG A 87 6.96 4.44 2.44
C ARG A 87 7.05 3.03 3.04
N TYR A 88 8.25 2.53 3.32
CA TYR A 88 8.45 1.24 3.98
C TYR A 88 9.24 1.40 5.27
N VAL A 89 8.69 0.88 6.37
CA VAL A 89 9.38 0.84 7.66
C VAL A 89 9.88 -0.58 7.92
N SER A 90 11.20 -0.71 8.00
CA SER A 90 11.86 -1.92 8.52
C SER A 90 11.91 -1.82 10.04
N TYR A 91 10.92 -2.38 10.73
CA TYR A 91 10.77 -2.25 12.19
C TYR A 91 11.88 -2.99 12.98
N GLY A 92 12.64 -3.88 12.32
CA GLY A 92 13.51 -4.85 12.98
C GLY A 92 12.66 -5.86 13.74
N VAL A 93 13.21 -6.51 14.77
CA VAL A 93 12.46 -7.50 15.56
C VAL A 93 11.58 -6.81 16.62
N ARG A 94 10.59 -6.02 16.20
CA ARG A 94 9.67 -5.23 17.06
C ARG A 94 8.29 -5.04 16.42
#